data_AF-A0A961RMJ9-F1
#
_entry.id   AF-A0A961RMJ9-F1
#
_cell.length_a   1.000
_cell.length_b   1.000
_cell.length_c   1.000
_cell.angle_alpha   90.00
_cell.angle_beta   90.00
_cell.angle_gamma   90.00
#
_symmetry.space_group_name_H-M   'P 1'
#
loop_
_entity.id
_entity.type
_entity.pdbx_description
1 polymer ?
#
loop_
_entity_poly.entity_id
_entity_poly.type
_entity_poly.pdbx_seq_one_letter_code
_entity_poly.pdbx_strand_id
1 'polypeptide(L)'
;IPVLLTDDGRAVHDSAMILQFINREKRNSIFPTNAAKRTDAEVTEATADGLMDALLAHVYERRFRPEELVHQPWLDKQWSKATRALDHFNANPPRLSGKLNGGHLALRAALGYAALRFEGKWERGRSKLVRWAAKFDEKYPELAALAPSN
;
A
#
# COMPACT_ATOMS: atom_id res chain seq x y z
N ILE A 1 -0.74 8.28 -11.90
CA ILE A 1 0.72 8.03 -11.88
C ILE A 1 0.96 6.92 -10.88
N PRO A 2 1.82 5.92 -11.15
CA PRO A 2 3.10 6.02 -11.89
C PRO A 2 3.09 5.45 -13.32
N VAL A 3 4.07 5.89 -14.12
CA VAL A 3 4.47 5.29 -15.42
C VAL A 3 6.00 5.27 -15.46
N LEU A 4 6.59 4.13 -15.80
CA LEU A 4 8.04 4.01 -16.06
C LEU A 4 8.27 4.06 -17.57
N LEU A 5 9.09 5.00 -18.03
CA LEU A 5 9.59 5.03 -19.41
C LEU A 5 10.96 4.37 -19.44
N THR A 6 11.12 3.35 -20.28
CA THR A 6 12.40 2.68 -20.51
C THR A 6 13.24 3.44 -21.53
N ASP A 7 14.54 3.15 -21.59
CA ASP A 7 15.48 3.79 -22.53
C ASP A 7 15.10 3.55 -24.02
N ASP A 8 14.41 2.43 -24.32
CA ASP A 8 13.87 2.12 -25.65
C ASP A 8 12.47 2.72 -25.92
N GLY A 9 11.98 3.59 -25.03
CA GLY A 9 10.73 4.34 -25.20
C GLY A 9 9.45 3.57 -24.83
N ARG A 10 9.55 2.39 -24.20
CA ARG A 10 8.38 1.64 -23.72
C ARG A 10 7.83 2.27 -22.44
N ALA A 11 6.51 2.43 -22.40
CA ALA A 11 5.79 2.85 -21.20
C ALA A 11 5.25 1.64 -20.42
N VAL A 12 5.72 1.45 -19.19
CA VAL A 12 5.23 0.40 -18.26
C VAL A 12 4.35 1.05 -17.20
N HIS A 13 3.14 0.53 -17.05
CA HIS A 13 2.16 0.94 -16.05
C HIS A 13 1.21 -0.24 -15.78
N ASP A 14 0.56 -0.34 -14.62
CA ASP A 14 0.58 0.59 -13.47
C ASP A 14 1.74 0.29 -12.47
N SER A 15 1.63 0.78 -11.23
CA SER A 15 2.54 0.50 -10.10
C SER A 15 2.93 -0.99 -9.93
N ALA A 16 1.98 -1.92 -9.98
CA ALA A 16 2.25 -3.35 -9.83
C ALA A 16 3.05 -3.89 -11.03
N MET A 17 2.74 -3.40 -12.25
CA MET A 17 3.46 -3.80 -13.46
C MET A 17 4.86 -3.20 -13.51
N ILE A 18 5.04 -1.97 -13.02
CA ILE A 18 6.35 -1.35 -12.86
C ILE A 18 7.17 -2.15 -11.86
N LEU A 19 6.60 -2.55 -10.72
CA LEU A 19 7.32 -3.34 -9.73
C LEU A 19 7.73 -4.71 -10.29
N GLN A 20 6.84 -5.38 -11.02
CA GLN A 20 7.15 -6.64 -11.70
C GLN A 20 8.19 -6.46 -12.81
N PHE A 21 8.17 -5.34 -13.53
CA PHE A 21 9.20 -5.01 -14.52
C PHE A 21 10.57 -4.85 -13.84
N ILE A 22 10.67 -4.03 -12.79
CA ILE A 22 11.90 -3.86 -12.02
C ILE A 22 12.35 -5.19 -11.42
N ASN A 23 11.42 -6.02 -10.93
CA ASN A 23 11.73 -7.35 -10.41
C ASN A 23 12.42 -8.23 -11.47
N ARG A 24 11.93 -8.24 -12.72
CA ARG A 24 12.55 -8.98 -13.83
C ARG A 24 13.93 -8.43 -14.18
N GLU A 25 14.09 -7.11 -14.26
CA GLU A 25 15.38 -6.45 -14.51
C GLU A 25 16.41 -6.75 -13.41
N LYS A 26 15.95 -6.96 -12.17
CA LYS A 26 16.78 -7.34 -11.02
C LYS A 26 16.85 -8.85 -10.81
N ARG A 27 16.67 -9.66 -11.87
CA ARG A 27 16.79 -11.13 -11.82
C ARG A 27 15.87 -11.80 -10.79
N ASN A 28 14.63 -11.32 -10.70
CA ASN A 28 13.59 -11.78 -9.77
C ASN A 28 13.98 -11.67 -8.28
N SER A 29 14.69 -10.61 -7.89
CA SER A 29 15.19 -10.45 -6.52
C SER A 29 14.21 -9.80 -5.54
N ILE A 30 13.11 -9.20 -6.02
CA ILE A 30 12.14 -8.48 -5.17
C ILE A 30 11.14 -9.46 -4.56
N PHE A 31 10.63 -10.40 -5.36
CA PHE A 31 9.66 -11.39 -4.87
C PHE A 31 10.35 -12.69 -4.47
N PRO A 32 9.80 -13.45 -3.51
CA PRO A 32 10.29 -14.79 -3.19
C PRO A 32 10.34 -15.70 -4.42
N THR A 33 11.34 -16.57 -4.50
CA THR A 33 11.44 -17.59 -5.57
C THR A 33 10.56 -18.81 -5.31
N ASN A 34 10.31 -19.13 -4.03
CA ASN A 34 9.35 -20.17 -3.66
C ASN A 34 7.92 -19.72 -4.04
N ALA A 35 7.24 -20.54 -4.83
CA ALA A 35 5.93 -20.18 -5.41
C ALA A 35 4.88 -19.82 -4.36
N ALA A 36 4.74 -20.60 -3.28
CA ALA A 36 3.75 -20.32 -2.23
C ALA A 36 4.04 -18.98 -1.53
N LYS A 37 5.29 -18.74 -1.12
CA LYS A 37 5.69 -17.46 -0.51
C LYS A 37 5.56 -16.28 -1.47
N ARG A 38 5.71 -16.51 -2.77
CA ARG A 38 5.48 -15.51 -3.80
C ARG A 38 4.01 -15.14 -3.88
N THR A 39 3.12 -16.12 -3.94
CA THR A 39 1.67 -15.90 -3.89
C THR A 39 1.28 -15.10 -2.65
N ASP A 40 1.82 -15.43 -1.47
CA ASP A 40 1.55 -14.67 -0.24
C ASP A 40 1.97 -13.19 -0.36
N ALA A 41 3.12 -12.92 -0.98
CA ALA A 41 3.61 -11.56 -1.20
C ALA A 41 2.76 -10.78 -2.22
N GLU A 42 2.35 -11.43 -3.31
CA GLU A 42 1.49 -10.85 -4.36
C GLU A 42 0.07 -10.59 -3.82
N VAL A 43 -0.47 -11.47 -2.98
CA VAL A 43 -1.77 -11.25 -2.29
C VAL A 43 -1.67 -10.10 -1.29
N THR A 44 -0.55 -9.99 -0.57
CA THR A 44 -0.29 -8.86 0.33
C THR A 44 -0.25 -7.54 -0.44
N GLU A 45 0.45 -7.51 -1.59
CA GLU A 45 0.51 -6.35 -2.50
C GLU A 45 -0.89 -5.97 -2.97
N ALA A 46 -1.64 -6.90 -3.57
CA ALA A 46 -2.98 -6.65 -4.08
C ALA A 46 -3.96 -6.17 -2.98
N THR A 47 -3.83 -6.68 -1.76
CA THR A 47 -4.67 -6.24 -0.63
C THR A 47 -4.31 -4.82 -0.18
N ALA A 48 -3.02 -4.46 -0.21
CA ALA A 48 -2.57 -3.11 0.09
C ALA A 48 -2.99 -2.11 -1.00
N ASP A 49 -2.97 -2.51 -2.26
CA ASP A 49 -3.48 -1.69 -3.37
C ASP A 49 -4.99 -1.46 -3.22
N GLY A 50 -5.76 -2.50 -2.90
CA GLY A 50 -7.19 -2.35 -2.62
C GLY A 50 -7.51 -1.45 -1.41
N LEU A 51 -6.62 -1.41 -0.40
CA LEU A 51 -6.69 -0.42 0.67
C LEU A 51 -6.42 0.99 0.14
N MET A 52 -5.36 1.18 -0.65
CA MET A 52 -5.00 2.48 -1.23
C MET A 52 -6.11 3.03 -2.12
N ASP A 53 -6.72 2.19 -2.96
CA ASP A 53 -7.86 2.55 -3.82
C ASP A 53 -9.06 3.03 -3.00
N ALA A 54 -9.39 2.34 -1.91
CA ALA A 54 -10.51 2.74 -1.04
C ALA A 54 -10.24 4.09 -0.36
N LEU A 55 -9.01 4.33 0.10
CA LEU A 55 -8.60 5.60 0.69
C LEU A 55 -8.59 6.73 -0.35
N LEU A 56 -8.09 6.47 -1.57
CA LEU A 56 -8.11 7.44 -2.67
C LEU A 56 -9.53 7.81 -3.07
N ALA A 57 -10.43 6.83 -3.20
CA ALA A 57 -11.84 7.10 -3.50
C ALA A 57 -12.48 8.03 -2.45
N HIS A 58 -12.12 7.86 -1.17
CA HIS A 58 -12.60 8.73 -0.10
C HIS A 58 -12.02 10.15 -0.19
N VAL A 59 -10.74 10.29 -0.54
CA VAL A 59 -10.12 11.61 -0.75
C VAL A 59 -10.72 12.30 -1.97
N TYR A 60 -10.88 11.59 -3.09
CA TYR A 60 -11.37 12.16 -4.34
C TYR A 60 -12.82 12.62 -4.26
N GLU A 61 -13.70 11.84 -3.63
CA GLU A 61 -15.11 12.22 -3.43
C GLU A 61 -15.23 13.53 -2.66
N ARG A 62 -14.37 13.78 -1.66
CA ARG A 62 -14.41 15.03 -0.88
C ARG A 62 -13.62 16.18 -1.51
N ARG A 63 -12.55 15.88 -2.24
CA ARG A 63 -11.63 16.90 -2.77
C ARG A 63 -12.12 17.50 -4.08
N PHE A 64 -12.78 16.71 -4.92
CA PHE A 64 -13.12 17.10 -6.29
C PHE A 64 -14.61 17.23 -6.56
N ARG A 65 -15.46 16.86 -5.59
CA ARG A 65 -16.90 16.97 -5.70
C ARG A 65 -17.38 18.18 -4.89
N PRO A 66 -18.35 18.98 -5.41
CA PRO A 66 -19.07 19.94 -4.60
C PRO A 66 -19.65 19.26 -3.35
N GLU A 67 -19.63 19.93 -2.21
CA GLU A 67 -19.99 19.35 -0.90
C GLU A 67 -21.42 18.78 -0.92
N GLU A 68 -22.35 19.48 -1.55
CA GLU A 68 -23.75 19.08 -1.70
C GLU A 68 -23.96 17.83 -2.56
N LEU A 69 -22.95 17.47 -3.36
CA LEU A 69 -22.97 16.27 -4.19
C LEU A 69 -22.24 15.10 -3.54
N VAL A 70 -21.51 15.29 -2.43
CA VAL A 70 -20.79 14.20 -1.75
C VAL A 70 -21.76 13.10 -1.33
N HIS A 71 -21.50 11.87 -1.81
CA HIS A 71 -22.35 10.73 -1.51
C HIS A 71 -21.85 9.99 -0.26
N GLN A 72 -22.40 10.31 0.91
CA GLN A 72 -21.96 9.70 2.17
C GLN A 72 -22.03 8.16 2.21
N PRO A 73 -23.12 7.49 1.77
CA PRO A 73 -23.12 6.02 1.71
C PRO A 73 -22.02 5.39 0.82
N TRP A 74 -21.52 6.11 -0.20
CA TRP A 74 -20.37 5.65 -0.98
C TRP A 74 -19.08 5.74 -0.17
N LEU A 75 -18.86 6.85 0.55
CA LEU A 75 -17.75 7.00 1.47
C LEU A 75 -17.74 5.91 2.54
N ASP A 76 -18.90 5.63 3.14
CA ASP A 76 -19.05 4.57 4.15
C ASP A 76 -18.69 3.19 3.59
N LYS A 77 -19.09 2.91 2.34
CA LYS A 77 -18.74 1.67 1.64
C LYS A 77 -17.24 1.55 1.40
N GLN A 78 -16.56 2.61 0.98
CA GLN A 78 -15.11 2.60 0.80
C GLN A 78 -14.38 2.48 2.13
N TRP A 79 -14.82 3.21 3.15
CA TRP A 79 -14.25 3.12 4.48
C TRP A 79 -14.40 1.72 5.09
N SER A 80 -15.52 1.04 4.81
CA SER A 80 -15.74 -0.36 5.20
C SER A 80 -14.72 -1.31 4.56
N LYS A 81 -14.35 -1.10 3.29
CA LYS A 81 -13.28 -1.88 2.64
C LYS A 81 -11.91 -1.61 3.26
N ALA A 82 -11.57 -0.33 3.45
CA ALA A 82 -10.32 0.07 4.08
C ALA A 82 -10.19 -0.53 5.48
N THR A 83 -11.25 -0.44 6.28
CA THR A 83 -11.35 -1.02 7.62
C THR A 83 -11.06 -2.52 7.61
N ARG A 84 -11.71 -3.30 6.73
CA ARG A 84 -11.46 -4.75 6.63
C ARG A 84 -10.03 -5.09 6.23
N ALA A 85 -9.44 -4.35 5.29
CA ALA A 85 -8.05 -4.56 4.89
C ALA A 85 -7.08 -4.25 6.04
N LEU A 86 -7.29 -3.13 6.73
CA LEU A 86 -6.50 -2.74 7.90
C LEU A 86 -6.65 -3.73 9.06
N ASP A 87 -7.86 -4.25 9.30
CA ASP A 87 -8.11 -5.28 10.32
C ASP A 87 -7.43 -6.60 9.96
N HIS A 88 -7.48 -6.99 8.68
CA HIS A 88 -6.77 -8.17 8.18
C HIS A 88 -5.26 -8.06 8.41
N PHE A 89 -4.63 -6.94 8.06
CA PHE A 89 -3.20 -6.73 8.29
C PHE A 89 -2.83 -6.58 9.76
N ASN A 90 -3.72 -6.04 10.59
CA ASN A 90 -3.49 -6.00 12.04
C ASN A 90 -3.55 -7.39 12.68
N ALA A 91 -4.47 -8.25 12.22
CA ALA A 91 -4.54 -9.64 12.65
C ALA A 91 -3.35 -10.46 12.15
N ASN A 92 -2.93 -10.22 10.90
CA ASN A 92 -1.93 -11.00 10.17
C ASN A 92 -0.81 -10.12 9.59
N PRO A 93 -0.03 -9.41 10.42
CA PRO A 93 1.01 -8.53 9.90
C PRO A 93 2.10 -9.36 9.19
N PRO A 94 2.51 -8.98 7.97
CA PRO A 94 3.52 -9.74 7.24
C PRO A 94 4.87 -9.71 7.96
N ARG A 95 5.57 -10.85 7.96
CA ARG A 95 6.80 -11.02 8.74
C ARG A 95 7.96 -10.22 8.15
N LEU A 96 8.51 -9.29 8.92
CA LEU A 96 9.70 -8.50 8.54
C LEU A 96 11.02 -9.24 8.73
N SER A 97 11.06 -10.49 9.20
CA SER A 97 12.31 -11.23 9.45
C SER A 97 13.02 -11.70 8.16
N GLY A 98 12.33 -11.67 7.02
CA GLY A 98 12.89 -12.05 5.72
C GLY A 98 13.44 -10.86 4.92
N LYS A 99 13.77 -11.14 3.65
CA LYS A 99 14.03 -10.10 2.65
C LYS A 99 12.75 -9.30 2.39
N LEU A 100 12.92 -8.00 2.15
CA LEU A 100 11.86 -7.13 1.71
C LEU A 100 11.29 -7.61 0.36
N ASN A 101 9.99 -7.43 0.14
CA ASN A 101 9.30 -7.82 -1.09
C ASN A 101 8.20 -6.81 -1.44
N GLY A 102 7.56 -6.99 -2.59
CA GLY A 102 6.53 -6.06 -3.09
C GLY A 102 5.35 -5.88 -2.14
N GLY A 103 4.86 -6.95 -1.52
CA GLY A 103 3.78 -6.85 -0.53
C GLY A 103 4.13 -5.98 0.68
N HIS A 104 5.35 -6.08 1.19
CA HIS A 104 5.79 -5.20 2.28
C HIS A 104 5.86 -3.73 1.87
N LEU A 105 6.39 -3.46 0.67
CA LEU A 105 6.51 -2.11 0.11
C LEU A 105 5.13 -1.48 -0.10
N ALA A 106 4.21 -2.21 -0.73
CA ALA A 106 2.85 -1.77 -0.99
C ALA A 106 2.10 -1.49 0.32
N LEU A 107 2.18 -2.39 1.30
CA LEU A 107 1.54 -2.17 2.60
C LEU A 107 2.10 -0.93 3.30
N ARG A 108 3.43 -0.76 3.33
CA ARG A 108 4.02 0.42 3.99
C ARG A 108 3.63 1.72 3.29
N ALA A 109 3.57 1.73 1.95
CA ALA A 109 3.12 2.87 1.17
C ALA A 109 1.65 3.21 1.48
N ALA A 110 0.76 2.21 1.51
CA ALA A 110 -0.64 2.38 1.85
C ALA A 110 -0.84 2.94 3.27
N LEU A 111 -0.09 2.44 4.26
CA LEU A 111 -0.12 2.97 5.63
C LEU A 111 0.45 4.39 5.73
N GLY A 112 1.48 4.72 4.94
CA GLY A 112 1.99 6.09 4.84
C GLY A 112 0.94 7.04 4.30
N TYR A 113 0.19 6.64 3.28
CA TYR A 113 -0.91 7.43 2.74
C TYR A 113 -2.07 7.56 3.75
N ALA A 114 -2.40 6.49 4.47
CA ALA A 114 -3.38 6.52 5.54
C ALA A 114 -2.98 7.49 6.66
N ALA A 115 -1.71 7.47 7.09
CA ALA A 115 -1.19 8.42 8.07
C ALA A 115 -1.26 9.87 7.57
N LEU A 116 -0.92 10.13 6.30
CA LEU A 116 -0.97 11.48 5.73
C LEU A 116 -2.40 12.04 5.63
N ARG A 117 -3.36 11.22 5.19
CA ARG A 117 -4.71 11.68 4.81
C ARG A 117 -5.80 11.40 5.83
N PHE A 118 -5.56 10.46 6.75
CA PHE A 118 -6.55 9.93 7.68
C PHE A 118 -5.95 9.74 9.09
N GLU A 119 -5.00 10.60 9.48
CA GLU A 119 -4.40 10.60 10.81
C GLU A 119 -5.47 10.53 11.92
N GLY A 120 -5.28 9.62 12.87
CA GLY A 120 -6.18 9.42 14.00
C GLY A 120 -7.49 8.70 13.67
N LYS A 121 -7.71 8.28 12.41
CA LYS A 121 -8.94 7.59 11.99
C LYS A 121 -8.78 6.07 11.87
N TRP A 122 -7.57 5.57 11.63
CA TRP A 122 -7.35 4.15 11.28
C TRP A 122 -6.56 3.37 12.35
N GLU A 123 -5.91 4.05 13.28
CA GLU A 123 -4.95 3.48 14.24
C GLU A 123 -5.65 2.79 15.42
N ARG A 124 -6.81 3.33 15.83
CA ARG A 124 -7.56 2.81 16.98
C ARG A 124 -7.98 1.37 16.71
N GLY A 125 -7.62 0.47 17.63
CA GLY A 125 -7.86 -0.98 17.51
C GLY A 125 -6.80 -1.74 16.70
N ARG A 126 -5.83 -1.04 16.08
CA ARG A 126 -4.87 -1.63 15.13
C ARG A 126 -3.42 -1.56 15.60
N SER A 127 -3.20 -1.80 16.89
CA SER A 127 -1.89 -1.60 17.53
C SER A 127 -0.78 -2.50 16.97
N LYS A 128 -1.10 -3.71 16.48
CA LYS A 128 -0.09 -4.58 15.84
C LYS A 128 0.36 -4.00 14.51
N LEU A 129 -0.57 -3.43 13.74
CA LEU A 129 -0.26 -2.80 12.45
C LEU A 129 0.53 -1.50 12.63
N VAL A 130 0.16 -0.68 13.62
CA VAL A 130 0.93 0.53 13.98
C VAL A 130 2.37 0.16 14.38
N ARG A 131 2.55 -0.85 15.25
CA ARG A 131 3.88 -1.34 15.60
C ARG A 131 4.63 -1.94 14.41
N TRP A 132 3.94 -2.58 13.49
CA TRP A 132 4.54 -3.11 12.27
C TRP A 132 5.11 -2.00 11.40
N ALA A 133 4.37 -0.90 11.21
CA ALA A 133 4.84 0.25 10.44
C ALA A 133 6.09 0.90 11.08
N ALA A 134 6.08 1.09 12.40
CA ALA A 134 7.24 1.61 13.12
C ALA A 134 8.47 0.71 12.98
N LYS A 135 8.30 -0.62 13.15
CA LYS A 135 9.39 -1.59 12.96
C LYS A 135 9.90 -1.65 11.52
N PHE A 136 9.02 -1.42 10.54
CA PHE A 136 9.43 -1.32 9.15
C PHE A 136 10.38 -0.13 8.99
N ASP A 137 10.01 1.04 9.51
CA ASP A 137 10.79 2.27 9.39
C ASP A 137 12.13 2.18 10.14
N GLU A 138 12.15 1.56 11.31
CA GLU A 138 13.39 1.25 12.05
C GLU A 138 14.34 0.36 11.24
N LYS A 139 13.80 -0.61 10.51
CA LYS A 139 14.60 -1.59 9.74
C LYS A 139 15.07 -1.04 8.39
N TYR A 140 14.29 -0.16 7.77
CA TYR A 140 14.54 0.41 6.44
C TYR A 140 14.46 1.95 6.48
N PRO A 141 15.36 2.62 7.23
CA PRO A 141 15.32 4.07 7.41
C PRO A 141 15.43 4.85 6.10
N GLU A 142 16.10 4.29 5.09
CA GLU A 142 16.20 4.87 3.75
C GLU A 142 14.85 4.94 3.03
N LEU A 143 13.92 4.02 3.33
CA LEU A 143 12.57 4.03 2.79
C LEU A 143 11.63 4.91 3.62
N ALA A 144 11.86 5.01 4.93
CA ALA A 144 11.12 5.91 5.80
C ALA A 144 11.27 7.38 5.35
N ALA A 145 12.46 7.76 4.84
CA ALA A 145 12.71 9.08 4.27
C ALA A 145 11.88 9.40 3.01
N LEU A 146 11.34 8.38 2.33
CA LEU A 146 10.47 8.51 1.17
C LEU A 146 8.98 8.54 1.54
N ALA A 147 8.66 8.49 2.85
CA ALA A 147 7.29 8.55 3.31
C ALA A 147 6.63 9.89 2.91
N PRO A 148 5.34 9.87 2.55
CA PRO A 148 4.66 11.07 2.11
C PRO A 148 4.53 12.09 3.26
N SER A 149 4.80 13.35 2.97
CA SER A 149 4.63 14.50 3.87
C SER A 149 3.71 15.55 3.23
N ASN A 150 3.15 16.46 4.05
CA ASN A 150 2.28 17.55 3.59
C ASN A 150 3.08 18.66 2.88
#